data_AF-A0A7K0D5C2-F1
#
_entry.id   AF-A0A7K0D5C2-F1
#
_cell.length_a   1.000
_cell.length_b   1.000
_cell.length_c   1.000
_cell.angle_alpha   90.00
_cell.angle_beta   90.00
_cell.angle_gamma   90.00
#
_symmetry.space_group_name_H-M   'P 1'
#
loop_
_entity.id
_entity.type
_entity.pdbx_description
1 polymer ?
#
loop_
_entity_poly.entity_id
_entity_poly.type
_entity_poly.pdbx_seq_one_letter_code
_entity_poly.pdbx_strand_id
1 'polypeptide(L)'
;MDGIDPTEWKRLLAAAEAGELYLDPETGKGLDKVCDTHIENLQKSLRTVGLVETITGFGSFDSSKILEKKYSSLATGHDGAMDAILQQHIETVKTMKETVAKAIANYVALDEEQRQQIEKMTP
;
A
#
# COMPACT_ATOMS: atom_id res chain seq x y z
N MET A 1 12.26 -11.27 4.48
CA MET A 1 10.97 -11.17 3.77
C MET A 1 11.13 -9.99 2.85
N ASP A 2 11.27 -10.21 1.54
CA ASP A 2 11.20 -9.13 0.55
C ASP A 2 9.76 -8.62 0.53
N GLY A 3 9.47 -7.75 1.49
CA GLY A 3 8.22 -7.00 1.57
C GLY A 3 8.29 -5.81 0.62
N ILE A 4 7.11 -5.42 0.15
CA ILE A 4 6.83 -4.20 -0.62
C ILE A 4 7.69 -3.01 -0.09
N ASP A 5 8.65 -2.51 -0.89
CA ASP A 5 9.55 -1.41 -0.51
C ASP A 5 8.87 -0.03 -0.76
N PRO A 6 8.58 0.76 0.28
CA PRO A 6 7.97 2.08 0.13
C PRO A 6 8.79 3.04 -0.72
N THR A 7 10.11 2.93 -0.70
CA THR A 7 11.00 3.83 -1.44
C THR A 7 10.92 3.55 -2.93
N GLU A 8 10.90 2.28 -3.30
CA GLU A 8 10.75 1.86 -4.69
C GLU A 8 9.41 2.30 -5.27
N TRP A 9 8.30 2.08 -4.55
CA TRP A 9 6.98 2.49 -5.03
C TRP A 9 6.82 4.01 -5.14
N LYS A 10 7.39 4.78 -4.21
CA LYS A 10 7.43 6.25 -4.34
C LYS A 10 8.22 6.70 -5.57
N ARG A 11 9.32 6.03 -5.89
CA ARG A 11 10.11 6.32 -7.10
C ARG A 11 9.32 5.99 -8.37
N LEU A 12 8.63 4.86 -8.41
CA LEU A 12 7.79 4.47 -9.54
C LEU A 12 6.60 5.41 -9.71
N LEU A 13 5.99 5.86 -8.61
CA LEU A 13 4.94 6.89 -8.65
C LEU A 13 5.46 8.17 -9.28
N ALA A 14 6.62 8.67 -8.85
CA ALA A 14 7.22 9.87 -9.41
C ALA A 14 7.50 9.72 -10.92
N ALA A 15 7.98 8.56 -11.37
CA ALA A 15 8.16 8.27 -12.80
C ALA A 15 6.82 8.25 -13.56
N ALA A 16 5.75 7.72 -12.96
CA ALA A 16 4.42 7.77 -13.55
C ALA A 16 3.85 9.19 -13.62
N GLU A 17 4.06 10.00 -12.58
CA GLU A 17 3.65 11.41 -12.58
C GLU A 17 4.42 12.25 -13.61
N ALA A 18 5.68 11.92 -13.86
CA ALA A 18 6.50 12.53 -14.90
C ALA A 18 6.13 12.10 -16.33
N GLY A 19 5.20 11.14 -16.50
CA GLY A 19 4.87 10.58 -17.81
C GLY A 19 5.95 9.65 -18.36
N GLU A 20 6.82 9.10 -17.51
CA GLU A 20 7.92 8.22 -17.92
C GLU A 20 7.58 6.73 -17.74
N LEU A 21 6.55 6.42 -16.95
CA LEU A 21 6.05 5.08 -16.73
C LEU A 21 4.74 4.87 -17.49
N TYR A 22 4.67 3.75 -18.22
CA TYR A 22 3.53 3.35 -19.03
C TYR A 22 3.16 1.91 -18.68
N LEU A 23 1.87 1.63 -18.58
CA LEU A 23 1.38 0.28 -18.39
C LEU A 23 0.19 0.04 -19.29
N ASP A 24 0.24 -1.04 -20.07
CA ASP A 24 -0.89 -1.48 -20.85
C ASP A 24 -2.11 -1.76 -19.93
N PRO A 25 -3.31 -1.24 -20.25
CA PRO A 25 -4.50 -1.40 -19.41
C PRO A 25 -4.88 -2.85 -19.10
N GLU A 26 -4.65 -3.79 -20.03
CA GLU A 26 -4.97 -5.20 -19.82
C GLU A 26 -3.97 -5.85 -18.85
N THR A 27 -2.73 -5.35 -18.79
CA THR A 27 -1.73 -5.81 -17.81
C THR A 27 -2.09 -5.39 -16.39
N GLY A 28 -2.64 -4.18 -16.21
CA GLY A 28 -3.07 -3.68 -14.89
C GLY A 28 -4.49 -4.08 -14.48
N LYS A 29 -5.19 -4.86 -15.31
CA LYS A 29 -6.60 -5.18 -15.12
C LYS A 29 -6.86 -5.93 -13.82
N GLY A 30 -7.76 -5.39 -13.01
CA GLY A 30 -8.14 -5.97 -11.72
C GLY A 30 -7.12 -5.76 -10.60
N LEU A 31 -5.99 -5.09 -10.86
CA LEU A 31 -5.01 -4.77 -9.82
C LEU A 31 -5.60 -3.82 -8.78
N ASP A 32 -6.47 -2.90 -9.18
CA ASP A 32 -7.23 -2.03 -8.30
C ASP A 32 -8.00 -2.82 -7.23
N LYS A 33 -8.72 -3.85 -7.65
CA LYS A 33 -9.49 -4.73 -6.76
C LYS A 33 -8.60 -5.55 -5.85
N VAL A 34 -7.46 -6.04 -6.35
CA VAL A 34 -6.47 -6.76 -5.54
C VAL A 34 -5.89 -5.85 -4.46
N CYS A 35 -5.52 -4.62 -4.82
CA CYS A 35 -5.03 -3.62 -3.87
C CYS A 35 -6.08 -3.30 -2.81
N ASP A 36 -7.34 -3.08 -3.20
CA ASP A 36 -8.44 -2.79 -2.27
C ASP A 36 -8.67 -3.94 -1.29
N THR A 37 -8.74 -5.18 -1.81
CA THR A 37 -8.88 -6.37 -0.98
C THR A 37 -7.72 -6.52 0.00
N HIS A 38 -6.49 -6.21 -0.44
CA HIS A 38 -5.32 -6.29 0.41
C HIS A 38 -5.33 -5.20 1.50
N ILE A 39 -5.66 -3.95 1.15
CA ILE A 39 -5.84 -2.85 2.10
C ILE A 39 -6.89 -3.19 3.15
N GLU A 40 -8.04 -3.74 2.75
CA GLU A 40 -9.08 -4.17 3.69
C GLU A 40 -8.58 -5.22 4.68
N ASN A 41 -7.79 -6.18 4.21
CA ASN A 41 -7.21 -7.21 5.07
C ASN A 41 -6.18 -6.63 6.05
N LEU A 42 -5.34 -5.69 5.60
CA LEU A 42 -4.41 -4.98 6.47
C LEU A 42 -5.16 -4.14 7.52
N GLN A 43 -6.24 -3.47 7.14
CA GLN A 43 -7.10 -2.72 8.07
C GLN A 43 -7.79 -3.64 9.09
N LYS A 44 -8.21 -4.85 8.70
CA LYS A 44 -8.71 -5.87 9.64
C LYS A 44 -7.65 -6.28 10.66
N SER A 45 -6.41 -6.50 10.20
CA SER A 45 -5.27 -6.78 11.08
C SER A 45 -4.98 -5.63 12.03
N LEU A 46 -5.02 -4.38 11.55
CA LEU A 46 -4.80 -3.18 12.37
C LEU A 46 -5.83 -3.08 13.51
N ARG A 47 -7.11 -3.36 13.22
CA ARG A 47 -8.15 -3.43 14.25
C ARG A 47 -7.88 -4.52 15.30
N THR A 48 -7.33 -5.65 14.87
CA THR A 48 -6.95 -6.75 15.78
C THR A 48 -5.77 -6.34 16.67
N VAL A 49 -4.78 -5.61 16.12
CA VAL A 49 -3.65 -5.06 16.89
C VAL A 49 -4.13 -4.08 17.97
N GLY A 50 -5.16 -3.27 17.69
CA GLY A 50 -5.76 -2.40 18.71
C GLY A 50 -6.35 -3.15 19.92
N LEU A 51 -6.73 -4.42 19.76
CA LEU A 51 -7.14 -5.27 20.89
C LEU A 51 -5.93 -5.75 21.71
N VAL A 52 -4.77 -5.93 21.08
CA VAL A 52 -3.52 -6.33 21.74
C VAL A 52 -2.96 -5.18 22.58
N GLU A 53 -3.14 -3.94 22.14
CA GLU A 53 -2.73 -2.74 22.88
C GLU A 53 -3.30 -2.70 24.30
N THR A 54 -4.55 -3.13 24.45
CA THR A 54 -5.35 -3.01 25.69
C THR A 54 -5.56 -4.34 26.39
N ILE A 55 -4.76 -5.37 26.06
CA ILE A 55 -4.89 -6.70 26.66
C ILE A 55 -4.58 -6.65 28.16
N THR A 56 -5.52 -7.17 28.95
CA THR A 56 -5.46 -7.23 30.42
C THR A 56 -5.91 -8.60 30.90
N GLY A 57 -5.88 -8.83 32.21
CA GLY A 57 -6.42 -10.05 32.81
C GLY A 57 -5.36 -11.10 33.14
N PHE A 58 -4.09 -10.71 33.19
CA PHE A 58 -2.98 -11.60 33.57
C PHE A 58 -2.88 -11.85 35.09
N GLY A 59 -3.77 -11.27 35.90
CA GLY A 59 -3.78 -11.38 37.36
C GLY A 59 -3.05 -10.23 38.06
N SER A 60 -2.83 -10.36 39.37
CA SER A 60 -2.34 -9.28 40.24
C SER A 60 -0.84 -9.35 40.56
N PHE A 61 -0.10 -10.28 39.96
CA PHE A 61 1.34 -10.39 40.18
C PHE A 61 2.09 -9.28 39.44
N ASP A 62 3.28 -8.91 39.91
CA ASP A 62 4.10 -7.89 39.22
C ASP A 62 4.52 -8.36 37.82
N SER A 63 4.71 -9.67 37.61
CA SER A 63 4.94 -10.25 36.29
C SER A 63 3.76 -10.05 35.32
N SER A 64 2.52 -10.02 35.84
CA SER A 64 1.32 -9.75 35.05
C SER A 64 1.36 -8.35 34.45
N LYS A 65 1.72 -7.33 35.25
CA LYS A 65 1.89 -5.94 34.78
C LYS A 65 2.99 -5.80 33.73
N ILE A 66 4.09 -6.53 33.90
CA ILE A 66 5.18 -6.55 32.92
C ILE A 66 4.69 -7.14 31.60
N LEU A 67 3.87 -8.19 31.64
CA LEU A 67 3.33 -8.83 30.45
C LEU A 67 2.35 -7.92 29.70
N GLU A 68 1.44 -7.25 30.40
CA GLU A 68 0.55 -6.23 29.83
C GLU A 68 1.35 -5.14 29.10
N LYS A 69 2.39 -4.60 29.74
CA LYS A 69 3.28 -3.61 29.13
C LYS A 69 3.98 -4.14 27.87
N LYS A 70 4.43 -5.40 27.88
CA LYS A 70 5.08 -6.02 26.72
C LYS A 70 4.12 -6.13 25.54
N TYR A 71 2.90 -6.61 25.75
CA TYR A 71 1.92 -6.70 24.66
C TYR A 71 1.50 -5.32 24.14
N SER A 72 1.29 -4.35 25.03
CA SER A 72 1.01 -2.97 24.65
C SER A 72 2.13 -2.38 23.77
N SER A 73 3.39 -2.56 24.16
CA SER A 73 4.55 -2.10 23.37
C SER A 73 4.72 -2.86 22.04
N LEU A 74 4.34 -4.13 21.96
CA LEU A 74 4.35 -4.86 20.68
C LEU A 74 3.28 -4.30 19.72
N ALA A 75 2.14 -3.88 20.26
CA ALA A 75 1.03 -3.36 19.48
C ALA A 75 1.27 -1.94 18.97
N THR A 76 1.79 -1.04 19.81
CA THR A 76 1.89 0.40 19.52
C THR A 76 3.05 1.12 20.23
N GLY A 77 3.25 2.40 19.89
CA GLY A 77 4.08 3.35 20.63
C GLY A 77 5.50 3.55 20.10
N HIS A 78 5.88 2.88 19.02
CA HIS A 78 7.16 3.08 18.34
C HIS A 78 7.14 2.60 16.88
N ASP A 79 8.11 3.01 16.06
CA ASP A 79 8.14 2.72 14.61
C ASP A 79 8.18 1.23 14.27
N GLY A 80 8.78 0.40 15.14
CA GLY A 80 8.80 -1.07 15.00
C GLY A 80 7.55 -1.79 15.53
N ALA A 81 6.52 -1.07 15.98
CA ALA A 81 5.32 -1.67 16.54
C ALA A 81 4.39 -2.15 15.43
N MET A 82 3.51 -3.10 15.74
CA MET A 82 2.67 -3.73 14.72
C MET A 82 1.76 -2.74 14.01
N ASP A 83 1.23 -1.75 14.72
CA ASP A 83 0.39 -0.70 14.14
C ASP A 83 1.13 0.17 13.11
N ALA A 84 2.34 0.63 13.45
CA ALA A 84 3.18 1.45 12.59
C ALA A 84 3.58 0.69 11.33
N ILE A 85 3.99 -0.58 11.48
CA ILE A 85 4.34 -1.46 10.34
C ILE A 85 3.12 -1.69 9.42
N LEU A 86 1.96 -2.00 9.99
CA LEU A 86 0.74 -2.21 9.22
C LEU A 86 0.30 -0.93 8.49
N GLN A 87 0.41 0.24 9.12
CA GLN A 87 0.14 1.53 8.48
C GLN A 87 1.10 1.78 7.32
N GLN A 88 2.41 1.55 7.51
CA GLN A 88 3.39 1.69 6.44
C GLN A 88 3.08 0.77 5.25
N HIS A 89 2.66 -0.48 5.51
CA HIS A 89 2.24 -1.40 4.45
C HIS A 89 0.98 -0.91 3.73
N ILE A 90 -0.03 -0.42 4.46
CA ILE A 90 -1.25 0.14 3.87
C ILE A 90 -0.90 1.30 2.93
N GLU A 91 -0.08 2.24 3.40
CA GLU A 91 0.32 3.39 2.59
C GLU A 91 1.10 2.96 1.34
N THR A 92 1.98 1.96 1.46
CA THR A 92 2.73 1.51 0.28
C THR A 92 1.84 0.83 -0.75
N VAL A 93 0.83 0.06 -0.33
CA VAL A 93 -0.14 -0.55 -1.25
C VAL A 93 -1.02 0.52 -1.92
N LYS A 94 -1.35 1.61 -1.22
CA LYS A 94 -2.02 2.76 -1.83
C LYS A 94 -1.13 3.43 -2.89
N THR A 95 0.14 3.66 -2.59
CA THR A 95 1.12 4.21 -3.55
C THR A 95 1.24 3.30 -4.78
N MET A 96 1.27 1.98 -4.60
CA MET A 96 1.25 1.02 -5.71
C MET A 96 0.00 1.17 -6.58
N LYS A 97 -1.18 1.21 -5.95
CA LYS A 97 -2.47 1.37 -6.67
C LYS A 97 -2.47 2.66 -7.51
N GLU A 98 -2.01 3.76 -6.92
CA GLU A 98 -1.93 5.06 -7.59
C GLU A 98 -0.93 5.04 -8.76
N THR A 99 0.26 4.49 -8.54
CA THR A 99 1.32 4.37 -9.55
C THR A 99 0.81 3.66 -10.80
N VAL A 100 0.11 2.54 -10.62
CA VAL A 100 -0.42 1.75 -11.73
C VAL A 100 -1.53 2.50 -12.45
N ALA A 101 -2.44 3.15 -11.73
CA ALA A 101 -3.49 3.96 -12.35
C ALA A 101 -2.89 5.09 -13.21
N LYS A 102 -1.83 5.75 -12.74
CA LYS A 102 -1.11 6.78 -13.49
C LYS A 102 -0.40 6.21 -14.72
N ALA A 103 0.29 5.08 -14.59
CA ALA A 103 0.98 4.44 -15.71
C ALA A 103 0.00 4.00 -16.83
N ILE A 104 -1.19 3.51 -16.46
CA ILE A 104 -2.25 3.20 -17.43
C ILE A 104 -2.77 4.47 -18.12
N ALA A 105 -2.98 5.55 -17.36
CA ALA A 105 -3.42 6.81 -17.93
C ALA A 105 -2.41 7.38 -18.95
N ASN A 106 -1.11 7.28 -18.64
CA ASN A 106 -0.04 7.68 -19.57
C ASN A 106 -0.06 6.85 -20.85
N TYR A 107 -0.27 5.53 -20.74
CA TYR A 107 -0.38 4.64 -21.90
C TYR A 107 -1.55 5.03 -22.81
N VAL A 108 -2.73 5.24 -22.22
CA VAL A 108 -3.94 5.63 -22.98
C VAL A 108 -3.76 6.97 -23.68
N ALA A 109 -3.13 7.95 -23.00
CA ALA A 109 -2.84 9.25 -23.60
C ALA A 109 -1.90 9.13 -24.81
N LEU A 110 -0.86 8.29 -24.70
CA LEU A 110 0.10 8.05 -25.78
C LEU A 110 -0.55 7.30 -26.96
N ASP A 111 -1.36 6.27 -26.72
CA ASP A 111 -2.08 5.53 -27.78
C ASP A 111 -3.00 6.45 -28.58
N GLU A 112 -3.75 7.31 -27.88
CA GLU A 112 -4.65 8.28 -28.51
C GLU A 112 -3.88 9.33 -29.32
N GLU A 113 -2.77 9.85 -28.79
CA GLU A 113 -1.92 10.79 -29.53
C GLU A 113 -1.37 10.15 -30.82
N GLN A 114 -0.85 8.92 -30.73
CA GLN A 114 -0.32 8.19 -31.88
C GLN A 114 -1.40 7.90 -32.92
N ARG A 115 -2.61 7.51 -32.49
CA ARG A 115 -3.75 7.29 -33.38
C ARG A 115 -4.13 8.54 -34.16
N GLN A 116 -4.24 9.68 -33.49
CA GLN A 116 -4.54 10.97 -34.13
C GLN A 116 -3.46 11.40 -35.12
N GLN A 117 -2.19 11.10 -34.85
CA GLN A 117 -1.09 11.38 -35.78
C GLN A 117 -1.18 10.51 -37.04
N ILE A 118 -1.48 9.21 -36.89
CA ILE A 118 -1.64 8.28 -38.01
C ILE A 118 -2.83 8.66 -38.90
N GLU A 119 -3.96 9.05 -38.29
CA GLU A 119 -5.14 9.53 -39.03
C GLU A 119 -4.83 10.77 -39.87
N LYS A 120 -4.07 11.73 -39.32
CA LYS A 120 -3.65 12.94 -40.07
C LYS A 120 -2.67 12.64 -41.21
N MET A 121 -1.93 11.53 -41.13
CA MET A 121 -0.97 11.11 -42.16
C MET A 121 -1.62 10.28 -43.28
N THR A 122 -2.85 9.79 -43.09
CA THR A 122 -3.57 8.99 -44.08
C THR A 122 -4.60 9.89 -44.81
N PRO A 123 -4.37 10.28 -46.08
CA PRO A 123 -5.25 11.19 -46.82
C PRO A 123 -6.60 10.59 -47.22
#